data_AF-U7QIE8-F1
#
_entry.id   AF-U7QIE8-F1
#
_cell.length_a   1.000
_cell.length_b   1.000
_cell.length_c   1.000
_cell.angle_alpha   90.00
_cell.angle_beta   90.00
_cell.angle_gamma   90.00
#
_symmetry.space_group_name_H-M   'P 1'
#
loop_
_entity.id
_entity.type
_entity.pdbx_description
1 polymer ?
#
loop_
_entity_poly.entity_id
_entity_poly.type
_entity_poly.pdbx_seq_one_letter_code
_entity_poly.pdbx_strand_id
1 'polypeptide(L)'
;MDAFQPTPPAWTNNAIHAFEFCCPNCSANSLEAQQVWINRRSPVYGDNHRRKWQEFYQCQCGGTWWAWSSDRPPSNLKPRDQDLPMED
;
A
#
# COMPACT_ATOMS: atom_id res chain seq x y z
N MET A 1 1.61 -12.84 -1.11
CA MET A 1 2.57 -11.76 -0.84
C MET A 1 2.07 -10.99 0.37
N ASP A 2 2.94 -10.62 1.30
CA ASP A 2 2.57 -9.83 2.46
C ASP A 2 3.02 -8.37 2.28
N ALA A 3 2.04 -7.47 2.17
CA ALA A 3 2.25 -6.05 1.96
C ALA A 3 2.95 -5.36 3.15
N PHE A 4 2.96 -6.00 4.32
CA PHE A 4 3.46 -5.44 5.57
C PHE A 4 4.82 -6.02 5.98
N GLN A 5 5.49 -6.75 5.08
CA GLN A 5 6.82 -7.27 5.35
C GLN A 5 7.77 -6.17 5.81
N PRO A 6 8.59 -6.41 6.86
CA PRO A 6 9.46 -5.39 7.44
C PRO A 6 10.58 -4.94 6.50
N THR A 7 10.95 -5.80 5.56
CA THR A 7 12.03 -5.57 4.60
C THR A 7 11.44 -5.18 3.25
N PRO A 8 11.91 -4.10 2.62
CA PRO A 8 11.42 -3.70 1.30
C PRO A 8 11.73 -4.78 0.25
N PRO A 9 10.75 -5.20 -0.55
CA PRO A 9 10.98 -6.08 -1.69
C PRO A 9 11.93 -5.44 -2.72
N ALA A 10 12.75 -6.26 -3.39
CA ALA A 10 13.77 -5.75 -4.34
C ALA A 10 13.19 -4.90 -5.49
N TRP A 11 11.96 -5.17 -5.93
CA TRP A 11 11.31 -4.41 -7.00
C TRP A 11 11.03 -2.95 -6.61
N THR A 12 10.90 -2.65 -5.31
CA THR A 12 10.63 -1.29 -4.82
C THR A 12 11.76 -0.31 -5.13
N ASN A 13 12.98 -0.79 -5.37
CA ASN A 13 14.15 0.04 -5.71
C ASN A 13 13.98 0.79 -7.04
N ASN A 14 13.16 0.27 -7.95
CA ASN A 14 12.91 0.87 -9.26
C ASN A 14 11.61 1.70 -9.28
N ALA A 15 10.98 1.91 -8.13
CA ALA A 15 9.71 2.61 -8.05
C ALA A 15 9.87 4.11 -8.29
N ILE A 16 9.07 4.67 -9.20
CA ILE A 16 8.99 6.13 -9.42
C ILE A 16 7.83 6.75 -8.65
N HIS A 17 7.98 8.01 -8.23
CA HIS A 17 6.92 8.71 -7.52
C HIS A 17 5.77 9.05 -8.49
N ALA A 18 4.55 8.62 -8.17
CA ALA A 18 3.36 8.98 -8.91
C ALA A 18 2.69 10.21 -8.26
N PHE A 19 2.47 11.25 -9.06
CA PHE A 19 1.78 12.46 -8.61
C PHE A 19 0.26 12.26 -8.53
N GLU A 20 -0.28 11.50 -9.48
CA GLU A 20 -1.63 10.97 -9.41
C GLU A 20 -1.59 9.59 -8.74
N PHE A 21 -2.65 9.22 -8.02
CA PHE A 21 -2.71 7.93 -7.30
C PHE A 21 -3.03 6.77 -8.27
N CYS A 22 -2.23 6.64 -9.32
CA CYS A 22 -2.34 5.63 -10.39
C CYS A 22 -0.95 5.33 -10.97
N CYS A 23 -0.86 4.28 -11.81
CA CYS A 23 0.38 3.94 -12.47
C CYS A 23 0.80 5.06 -13.46
N PRO A 24 1.99 5.65 -13.33
CA PRO A 24 2.42 6.73 -14.23
C PRO A 24 2.68 6.27 -15.68
N ASN A 25 2.79 4.96 -15.92
CA ASN A 25 3.06 4.42 -17.27
C ASN A 25 1.79 4.11 -18.06
N CYS A 26 0.72 3.66 -17.39
CA CYS A 26 -0.51 3.20 -18.06
C CYS A 26 -1.81 3.68 -17.41
N SER A 27 -1.73 4.51 -16.37
CA SER A 27 -2.86 5.06 -15.62
C SER A 27 -3.74 4.03 -14.90
N ALA A 28 -3.36 2.75 -14.87
CA ALA A 28 -4.06 1.73 -14.10
C ALA A 28 -4.12 2.09 -12.61
N ASN A 29 -5.24 1.79 -11.97
CA ASN A 29 -5.46 2.17 -10.58
C ASN A 29 -4.74 1.22 -9.61
N SER A 30 -4.62 1.61 -8.34
CA SER A 30 -3.88 0.83 -7.33
C SER A 30 -4.45 -0.58 -7.08
N LEU A 31 -5.73 -0.82 -7.37
CA LEU A 31 -6.37 -2.14 -7.21
C LEU A 31 -5.95 -3.12 -8.32
N GLU A 32 -5.38 -2.62 -9.41
CA GLU A 32 -4.88 -3.43 -10.54
C GLU A 32 -3.39 -3.80 -10.38
N ALA A 33 -2.77 -3.42 -9.27
CA ALA A 33 -1.38 -3.78 -8.97
C ALA A 33 -1.25 -5.28 -8.70
N GLN A 34 -0.22 -5.91 -9.25
CA GLN A 34 0.11 -7.31 -9.00
C GLN A 34 0.74 -7.49 -7.62
N GLN A 35 1.47 -6.48 -7.16
CA GLN A 35 2.17 -6.49 -5.89
C GLN A 35 2.04 -5.12 -5.21
N VAL A 36 1.94 -5.14 -3.89
CA VAL A 36 1.87 -3.95 -3.05
C VAL A 36 2.77 -4.13 -1.85
N TRP A 37 3.42 -3.06 -1.43
CA TRP A 37 4.20 -3.00 -0.20
C TRP A 37 4.10 -1.62 0.44
N ILE A 38 3.99 -1.54 1.76
CA ILE A 38 3.87 -0.28 2.49
C ILE A 38 4.97 -0.14 3.53
N ASN A 39 5.69 0.98 3.51
CA ASN A 39 6.71 1.27 4.52
C ASN A 39 6.06 1.72 5.84
N ARG A 40 5.74 0.74 6.69
CA ARG A 40 5.17 1.00 8.03
C ARG A 40 6.18 1.46 9.09
N ARG A 41 7.47 1.59 8.76
CA ARG A 41 8.53 1.93 9.73
C ARG A 41 8.85 3.41 9.77
N SER A 42 8.51 4.15 8.71
CA SER A 42 8.87 5.56 8.58
C SER A 42 7.68 6.40 8.10
N PRO A 43 6.62 6.57 8.92
CA PRO A 43 5.56 7.51 8.58
C PRO A 43 6.09 8.93 8.56
N VAL A 44 5.54 9.76 7.67
CA VAL A 44 5.74 11.20 7.70
C VAL A 44 4.49 11.86 8.26
N TYR A 45 4.67 12.91 9.05
CA TYR A 45 3.56 13.69 9.61
C TYR A 45 3.36 14.94 8.76
N GLY A 46 2.14 15.16 8.28
CA GLY A 46 1.74 16.43 7.68
C GLY A 46 1.29 17.45 8.73
N ASP A 47 1.01 18.69 8.29
CA ASP A 47 0.65 19.82 9.16
C ASP A 47 -0.58 19.56 10.07
N ASN A 48 -1.48 18.68 9.63
CA ASN A 48 -2.66 18.27 10.39
C ASN A 48 -2.40 17.09 11.35
N HIS A 49 -1.14 16.77 11.65
CA HIS A 49 -0.72 15.62 12.44
C HIS A 49 -1.21 14.26 11.90
N ARG A 50 -1.68 14.20 10.65
CA ARG A 50 -2.03 12.93 10.01
C ARG A 50 -0.77 12.26 9.49
N ARG A 51 -0.67 10.96 9.75
CA ARG A 51 0.38 10.12 9.20
C ARG A 51 0.12 9.88 7.72
N LYS A 52 1.18 10.03 6.93
CA LYS A 52 1.26 9.53 5.58
C LYS A 52 2.29 8.41 5.52
N TRP A 53 1.96 7.41 4.72
CA TRP A 53 2.76 6.22 4.49
C TRP A 53 3.22 6.20 3.04
N GLN A 54 4.44 5.72 2.83
CA GLN A 54 4.94 5.46 1.49
C GLN A 54 4.44 4.09 1.05
N GLU A 55 3.62 4.05 0.01
CA GLU A 55 3.02 2.83 -0.52
C GLU A 55 3.52 2.59 -1.94
N PHE A 56 3.96 1.37 -2.21
CA PHE A 56 4.61 0.94 -3.44
C PHE A 56 3.72 -0.07 -4.16
N TYR A 57 3.69 0.03 -5.48
CA TYR A 57 2.88 -0.81 -6.36
C TYR A 57 3.70 -1.30 -7.54
N GLN A 58 3.61 -2.59 -7.81
CA GLN A 58 4.04 -3.18 -9.08
C GLN A 58 2.81 -3.34 -9.97
N CYS A 59 2.73 -2.52 -11.02
CA CYS A 59 1.60 -2.52 -11.94
C CYS A 59 1.65 -3.72 -12.89
N GLN A 60 0.48 -4.14 -13.38
CA GLN A 60 0.36 -5.15 -14.43
C GLN A 60 1.08 -4.80 -15.75
N CYS A 61 1.34 -3.52 -16.02
CA CYS A 61 2.13 -3.10 -17.18
C CYS A 61 3.66 -3.28 -16.98
N GLY A 62 4.10 -3.80 -15.83
CA GLY A 62 5.51 -3.92 -15.44
C GLY A 62 6.09 -2.66 -14.79
N GLY A 63 5.38 -1.53 -14.86
CA GLY A 63 5.79 -0.29 -14.19
C GLY A 63 5.75 -0.42 -12.67
N THR A 64 6.76 0.10 -11.98
CA THR A 64 6.79 0.17 -10.52
C THR A 64 6.69 1.62 -10.08
N TRP A 65 5.81 1.91 -9.13
CA TRP A 65 5.59 3.27 -8.65
C TRP A 65 5.27 3.30 -7.17
N TRP A 66 5.41 4.47 -6.56
CA TRP A 66 5.02 4.72 -5.19
C TRP A 66 4.28 6.04 -5.05
N ALA A 67 3.39 6.12 -4.07
CA ALA A 67 2.65 7.33 -3.72
C ALA A 67 2.48 7.45 -2.20
N TRP A 68 2.14 8.65 -1.75
CA TRP A 68 1.76 8.88 -0.36
C TRP A 68 0.32 8.47 -0.12
N SER A 69 0.08 7.53 0.78
CA SER A 69 -1.26 7.22 1.29
C SER A 69 -1.42 7.76 2.71
N SER A 70 -2.64 8.17 3.07
CA SER A 70 -2.96 8.55 4.46
C SER A 70 -3.69 7.40 5.14
N ASP A 71 -3.66 7.37 6.48
CA ASP A 71 -4.52 6.46 7.23
C ASP A 71 -5.97 6.58 6.73
N ARG A 72 -6.56 5.44 6.36
CA ARG A 72 -7.98 5.38 5.99
C ARG A 72 -8.81 5.80 7.21
N PRO A 73 -9.85 6.62 7.04
CA PRO A 73 -10.77 6.88 8.14
C PRO A 73 -11.33 5.54 8.66
N PRO A 74 -11.62 5.43 9.96
CA PRO A 74 -12.21 4.23 10.52
C PRO A 74 -13.46 3.85 9.71
N SER A 75 -13.48 2.63 9.19
CA SER A 75 -14.62 2.10 8.44
C SER A 75 -15.57 1.36 9.38
N ASN A 76 -16.88 1.37 9.08
CA ASN A 76 -17.88 0.58 9.79
C ASN A 76 -17.75 -0.94 9.54
N LEU A 77 -16.74 -1.39 8.80
CA LEU A 77 -16.42 -2.79 8.61
C LEU A 77 -15.78 -3.33 9.90
N LYS A 78 -16.56 -4.08 10.69
CA LYS A 78 -16.02 -4.82 11.84
C LYS A 78 -15.06 -5.91 11.34
N PRO A 79 -13.99 -6.24 12.08
CA PRO A 79 -13.24 -7.47 11.85
C PRO A 79 -14.22 -8.66 11.85
N ARG A 80 -14.12 -9.57 10.87
CA ARG A 80 -14.89 -10.82 10.90
C ARG A 80 -14.20 -11.76 11.90
N ASP A 81 -14.75 -11.88 13.10
CA ASP A 81 -14.32 -12.85 14.13
C ASP A 81 -14.69 -14.32 13.81
N GLN A 82 -14.88 -14.71 12.54
CA GLN A 82 -15.59 -15.96 12.18
C GLN A 82 -14.79 -17.06 11.46
N ASP A 83 -13.47 -16.93 11.29
CA ASP A 83 -12.66 -17.99 10.63
C ASP A 83 -11.71 -18.72 11.59
N LEU A 84 -12.08 -18.87 12.88
CA LEU A 84 -11.43 -19.85 13.77
C LEU A 84 -12.40 -21.02 13.98
N PRO A 85 -12.09 -22.24 13.50
CA PRO A 85 -12.84 -23.41 13.91
C PRO A 85 -12.66 -23.57 15.42
N MET A 86 -13.78 -23.64 16.13
CA MET A 86 -13.86 -24.02 17.54
C MET A 86 -13.58 -25.53 17.57
N GLU A 87 -12.36 -25.93 17.92
CA GLU A 87 -12.04 -27.33 18.22
C GLU A 87 -12.54 -27.63 19.65
N ASP A 88 -13.44 -28.61 19.76
CA ASP A 88 -13.79 -29.32 21.02
C ASP A 88 -13.21 -30.75 20.93
#